data_AF-X1MDK3-F1
#
_entry.id   AF-X1MDK3-F1
#
_cell.length_a   1.000
_cell.length_b   1.000
_cell.length_c   1.000
_cell.angle_alpha   90.00
_cell.angle_beta   90.00
_cell.angle_gamma   90.00
#
_symmetry.space_group_name_H-M   'P 1'
#
loop_
_entity.id
_entity.type
_entity.pdbx_description
1 polymer ?
#
loop_
_entity_poly.entity_id
_entity_poly.type
_entity_poly.pdbx_seq_one_letter_code
_entity_poly.pdbx_strand_id
1 'polypeptide(L)' 'LKQILEQCVEINRLENVADGVYRSALGELFANTTDIAEIIKWREIYEDMEGATDRCEDVANVLEGVALKHA' A
#
# COMPACT_ATOMS: atom_id res chain seq x y z
N LEU A 1 9.89 16.84 -15.71
CA LEU A 1 9.81 16.38 -14.30
C LEU A 1 8.44 16.61 -13.67
N LYS A 2 7.69 17.68 -14.01
CA LYS A 2 6.34 17.95 -13.47
C LYS A 2 5.36 16.76 -13.57
N GLN A 3 5.27 16.10 -14.73
CA GLN A 3 4.40 14.92 -14.89
C GLN A 3 4.81 13.74 -13.98
N ILE A 4 6.11 13.57 -13.69
CA ILE A 4 6.57 12.50 -12.78
C ILE A 4 6.10 12.81 -11.36
N LEU A 5 6.24 14.06 -10.91
CA LEU A 5 5.77 14.48 -9.58
C LEU A 5 4.24 14.30 -9.43
N GLU A 6 3.46 14.63 -10.47
CA GLU A 6 2.00 14.40 -10.47
C GLU A 6 1.66 12.90 -10.34
N GLN A 7 2.42 12.01 -10.99
CA GLN A 7 2.23 10.56 -10.86
C GLN A 7 2.68 10.04 -9.48
N CYS A 8 3.77 10.56 -8.91
CA CYS A 8 4.20 10.20 -7.56
C CYS A 8 3.12 10.54 -6.51
N VAL A 9 2.49 11.71 -6.63
CA VAL A 9 1.37 12.10 -5.76
C VAL A 9 0.18 11.15 -5.90
N GLU A 10 -0.14 10.72 -7.12
CA GLU A 10 -1.24 9.77 -7.34
C GLU A 10 -0.93 8.37 -6.80
N ILE A 11 0.31 7.89 -6.92
CA ILE A 11 0.74 6.63 -6.31
C ILE A 11 0.60 6.70 -4.80
N ASN A 12 1.07 7.80 -4.18
CA ASN A 12 0.97 7.99 -2.73
C ASN A 12 -0.51 8.05 -2.29
N ARG A 13 -1.39 8.69 -3.07
CA ARG A 13 -2.84 8.68 -2.80
C ARG A 13 -3.43 7.26 -2.85
N LEU A 14 -3.02 6.43 -3.81
CA LEU A 14 -3.51 5.06 -3.98
C LEU A 14 -2.98 4.13 -2.88
N GLU A 15 -1.72 4.30 -2.47
CA GLU A 15 -1.14 3.60 -1.32
C GLU A 15 -1.97 3.89 -0.06
N ASN A 16 -2.23 5.16 0.28
CA ASN A 16 -3.04 5.53 1.45
C ASN A 16 -4.45 4.90 1.44
N VAL A 17 -5.04 4.72 0.25
CA VAL A 17 -6.32 4.01 0.10
C VAL A 17 -6.16 2.52 0.36
N ALA A 18 -5.13 1.89 -0.21
CA ALA A 18 -4.83 0.46 0.01
C ALA A 18 -4.55 0.18 1.49
N ASP A 19 -3.81 1.06 2.15
CA ASP A 19 -3.44 1.03 3.55
C ASP A 19 -4.69 1.11 4.46
N GLY A 20 -5.68 1.94 4.09
CA GLY A 20 -7.00 1.97 4.71
C GLY A 20 -7.83 0.70 4.51
N VAL A 21 -7.80 0.13 3.30
CA VAL A 21 -8.47 -1.13 2.98
C VAL A 21 -7.86 -2.29 3.76
N TYR A 22 -6.53 -2.37 3.83
CA TYR A 22 -5.79 -3.37 4.60
C TYR A 22 -6.21 -3.36 6.08
N ARG A 23 -6.18 -2.18 6.73
CA ARG A 23 -6.59 -2.05 8.14
C ARG A 23 -8.04 -2.47 8.38
N SER A 24 -8.94 -2.10 7.46
CA SER A 24 -10.36 -2.46 7.56
C SER A 24 -10.55 -3.98 7.40
N ALA A 25 -9.90 -4.58 6.40
CA ALA A 25 -9.95 -6.01 6.14
C ALA A 25 -9.37 -6.83 7.29
N LEU A 26 -8.28 -6.38 7.90
CA LEU A 26 -7.69 -7.02 9.08
C LEU A 26 -8.63 -6.95 10.28
N GLY A 27 -9.26 -5.80 10.51
CA GLY A 27 -10.27 -5.62 11.56
C GLY A 27 -11.47 -6.57 11.37
N GLU A 28 -12.00 -6.66 10.15
CA GLU A 28 -13.09 -7.56 9.81
C GLU A 28 -12.70 -9.04 9.96
N LEU A 29 -11.48 -9.42 9.56
CA LEU A 29 -10.98 -10.78 9.65
C LEU A 29 -11.00 -11.27 11.11
N PHE A 30 -10.43 -10.50 12.03
CA PHE A 30 -10.36 -10.88 13.45
C PHE A 30 -11.70 -10.73 14.18
N ALA A 31 -12.60 -9.85 13.72
CA ALA A 31 -13.92 -9.70 14.31
C ALA A 31 -14.87 -10.85 13.94
N ASN A 32 -14.78 -11.35 12.70
CA ASN A 32 -15.79 -12.23 12.11
C ASN A 32 -15.34 -13.68 11.88
N THR A 33 -14.05 -13.99 12.01
CA THR A 33 -13.50 -15.33 11.73
C THR A 33 -13.03 -16.00 13.02
N THR A 34 -13.48 -17.23 13.25
CA THR A 34 -13.03 -18.04 14.42
C THR A 34 -12.10 -19.18 14.03
N ASP A 35 -12.06 -19.54 12.74
CA ASP A 35 -11.12 -20.55 12.23
C ASP A 35 -9.71 -19.94 12.11
N ILE A 36 -8.80 -20.43 12.95
CA ILE A 36 -7.40 -19.99 13.00
C ILE A 36 -6.70 -20.20 11.65
N ALA A 37 -7.01 -21.28 10.93
CA ALA A 37 -6.37 -21.54 9.64
C ALA A 37 -6.77 -20.49 8.60
N GLU A 38 -8.04 -20.05 8.62
CA GLU A 38 -8.50 -18.97 7.74
C GLU A 38 -7.92 -17.62 8.14
N ILE A 39 -7.82 -17.33 9.45
CA ILE A 39 -7.16 -16.11 9.94
C ILE A 39 -5.71 -16.04 9.42
N ILE A 40 -4.94 -17.11 9.54
CA ILE A 40 -3.54 -17.13 9.10
C ILE A 40 -3.48 -16.89 7.58
N LYS A 41 -4.26 -17.63 6.79
CA LYS A 41 -4.24 -17.50 5.32
C LYS A 41 -4.57 -16.08 4.86
N TRP A 42 -5.66 -15.51 5.37
CA TRP A 42 -6.12 -14.20 4.92
C TRP A 42 -5.21 -13.08 5.42
N ARG A 43 -4.66 -13.19 6.63
CA ARG A 43 -3.68 -12.23 7.13
C ARG A 43 -2.45 -12.17 6.21
N GLU A 44 -1.87 -13.32 5.86
CA GLU A 44 -0.68 -13.35 4.98
C GLU A 44 -1.00 -12.78 3.58
N ILE A 45 -2.17 -13.12 3.01
CA ILE A 45 -2.61 -12.54 1.73
C ILE A 45 -2.76 -11.02 1.82
N TYR A 46 -3.34 -10.51 2.90
CA TYR A 46 -3.52 -9.07 3.09
C TYR A 46 -2.18 -8.35 3.30
N GLU A 47 -1.25 -8.94 4.04
CA GLU A 47 0.12 -8.43 4.21
C GLU A 47 0.88 -8.41 2.86
N ASP A 48 0.77 -9.45 2.04
CA ASP A 48 1.41 -9.48 0.71
C ASP A 48 0.84 -8.38 -0.22
N MET A 49 -0.47 -8.12 -0.15
CA MET A 49 -1.12 -7.08 -0.95
C MET A 49 -0.73 -5.67 -0.49
N GLU A 50 -0.66 -5.42 0.81
CA GLU A 50 -0.16 -4.16 1.37
C GLU A 50 1.31 -3.93 1.00
N GLY A 51 2.14 -4.96 1.12
CA GLY A 51 3.53 -4.92 0.71
C GLY A 51 3.70 -4.61 -0.78
N ALA A 52 2.80 -5.08 -1.65
CA ALA A 52 2.84 -4.74 -3.07
C ALA A 52 2.59 -3.23 -3.31
N THR A 53 1.66 -2.62 -2.58
CA THR A 53 1.36 -1.19 -2.70
C THR A 53 2.43 -0.30 -2.08
N ASP A 54 3.01 -0.71 -0.95
CA ASP A 54 4.17 -0.07 -0.31
C ASP A 54 5.37 -0.03 -1.26
N ARG A 55 5.63 -1.12 -1.99
CA ARG A 55 6.70 -1.15 -3.01
C ARG A 55 6.47 -0.20 -4.17
N CYS A 56 5.21 0.07 -4.54
CA CYS A 56 4.91 1.11 -5.53
C CYS A 56 5.24 2.50 -4.98
N GLU A 57 4.94 2.75 -3.69
CA GLU A 57 5.28 4.00 -3.01
C GLU A 57 6.80 4.21 -2.91
N ASP A 58 7.56 3.17 -2.52
CA ASP A 58 9.03 3.18 -2.50
C ASP A 58 9.62 3.69 -3.81
N VAL A 59 9.12 3.16 -4.94
CA VAL A 59 9.56 3.57 -6.28
C VAL A 59 9.18 5.02 -6.56
N ALA A 60 7.97 5.45 -6.19
CA ALA A 60 7.53 6.83 -6.33
C ALA A 60 8.39 7.79 -5.52
N ASN A 61 8.75 7.43 -4.29
CA ASN A 61 9.61 8.22 -3.39
C ASN A 61 11.02 8.39 -3.98
N VAL A 62 11.58 7.34 -4.59
CA VAL A 62 12.87 7.43 -5.30
C VAL A 62 12.77 8.35 -6.51
N LEU A 63 11.73 8.20 -7.34
CA LEU A 63 11.52 9.02 -8.54
C LEU A 63 11.30 10.50 -8.20
N GLU A 64 10.53 10.78 -7.14
CA GLU A 64 10.31 12.13 -6.62
C GLU A 64 11.64 12.75 -6.16
N GLY A 65 12.44 12.01 -5.39
CA GLY A 65 13.75 12.47 -4.92
C GLY A 65 14.71 12.81 -6.06
N VAL A 66 14.70 12.03 -7.16
CA VAL A 66 15.47 12.35 -8.38
C VAL A 66 14.91 13.59 -9.06
N ALA A 67 13.59 13.68 -9.22
CA ALA A 67 12.93 14.81 -9.88
C ALA A 67 13.19 16.14 -9.14
N LEU A 68 13.17 16.15 -7.80
CA LEU A 68 13.45 17.35 -7.01
C LEU A 68 14.91 17.79 -7.10
N LYS A 69 15.87 16.87 -7.20
CA LYS A 69 17.30 17.20 -7.35
C LYS A 69 17.67 17.81 -8.70
N HIS A 70 16.86 17.56 -9.73
CA HIS A 70 17.07 18.02 -11.10
C HIS A 70 16.03 19.05 -11.56
N ALA A 71 15.27 19.62 -10.62
CA ALA A 71 14.28 20.68 -10.86
C ALA A 71 14.91 22.07 -10.92
#